data_AF-A0A2N7QU78-F1
#
_entry.id   AF-A0A2N7QU78-F1
#
_cell.length_a   1.000
_cell.length_b   1.000
_cell.length_c   1.000
_cell.angle_alpha   90.00
_cell.angle_beta   90.00
_cell.angle_gamma   90.00
#
_symmetry.space_group_name_H-M   'P 1'
#
loop_
_entity.id
_entity.type
_entity.pdbx_description
1 polymer ?
#
loop_
_entity_poly.entity_id
_entity_poly.type
_entity_poly.pdbx_seq_one_letter_code
_entity_poly.pdbx_strand_id
1 'polypeptide(L)'
;MVSQTPHTGIRERLGELCYSAGLLSPLQKMRAWWQKDLRILAYHRVMPVPDPEQYEFDMELVSTTPEEFREQMTLVRDRYRPMRLSDVAAAINAGHPLPPDAVVITFDDGYDDNYRIAYPILKELGVPATFFISTGHIDSGRPYAYDWLVHLILLSDASRLELPELGMDVPMPATRDERRALAGRVLDNMKEISALAQAAMIRRLEDAWQMPSEHARPADCRPMSWDQLREMRAAGLEIGSHGVNHWMLSKLPREELEHEVLDSRNALLRELGPMPLLMSYPVGSNRAFDRQVIEVTRDAGFDLACSYISGTNPRPADNRYSLYRIAVERYYGKAWFAALLAMPGVVGYPTPAHLASTDDASCSH
;
A
#
# COMPACT_ATOMS: atom_id res chain seq x y z
N MET A 1 -4.21 -1.10 28.37
CA MET A 1 -3.42 0.16 28.38
C MET A 1 -1.96 -0.11 28.03
N VAL A 2 -1.65 -0.11 26.74
CA VAL A 2 -0.39 0.46 26.24
C VAL A 2 -0.82 1.74 25.56
N SER A 3 -0.76 2.84 26.31
CA SER A 3 -0.86 4.18 25.76
C SER A 3 0.33 4.35 24.82
N GLN A 4 0.14 4.19 23.52
CA GLN A 4 1.10 4.70 22.56
C GLN A 4 0.91 6.21 22.42
N THR A 5 1.33 6.95 23.44
CA THR A 5 2.01 8.22 23.16
C THR A 5 3.12 7.90 22.15
N PRO A 6 3.23 8.61 21.01
CA PRO A 6 4.31 8.34 20.07
C PRO A 6 5.60 8.65 20.81
N HIS A 7 6.35 7.61 21.17
CA HIS A 7 7.73 7.80 21.54
C HIS A 7 8.42 8.31 20.28
N THR A 8 8.56 9.63 20.17
CA THR A 8 9.22 10.25 19.03
C THR A 8 10.62 9.67 18.93
N GLY A 9 10.81 8.79 17.94
CA GLY A 9 12.06 8.06 17.78
C GLY A 9 13.20 9.04 17.54
N ILE A 10 14.44 8.64 17.78
CA ILE A 10 15.61 9.50 17.52
C ILE A 10 15.61 10.03 16.07
N ARG A 11 15.11 9.22 15.12
CA ARG A 11 14.93 9.57 13.71
C ARG A 11 13.93 10.72 13.50
N GLU A 12 12.86 10.76 14.30
CA GLU A 12 11.86 11.84 14.33
C GLU A 12 12.48 13.17 14.65
N ARG A 13 13.10 13.20 15.83
CA ARG A 13 13.62 14.43 16.42
C ARG A 13 14.70 15.01 15.56
N LEU A 14 15.50 14.15 14.91
CA LEU A 14 16.49 14.58 13.94
C LEU A 14 15.82 15.21 12.71
N GLY A 15 14.78 14.58 12.16
CA GLY A 15 14.01 15.14 11.04
C GLY A 15 13.39 16.50 11.37
N GLU A 16 12.74 16.61 12.53
CA GLU A 16 12.15 17.86 13.04
C GLU A 16 13.20 18.94 13.28
N LEU A 17 14.36 18.59 13.84
CA LEU A 17 15.46 19.53 14.04
C LEU A 17 15.98 20.04 12.70
N CYS A 18 16.22 19.16 11.73
CA CYS A 18 16.64 19.57 10.39
C CYS A 18 15.60 20.42 9.67
N TYR A 19 14.31 20.14 9.86
CA TYR A 19 13.21 20.93 9.31
C TYR A 19 13.17 22.33 9.93
N SER A 20 13.14 22.42 11.26
CA SER A 20 13.07 23.69 12.00
C SER A 20 14.31 24.56 11.83
N ALA A 21 15.49 23.95 11.67
CA ALA A 21 16.73 24.66 11.36
C ALA A 21 16.87 25.06 9.87
N GLY A 22 15.90 24.73 9.01
CA GLY A 22 15.93 25.06 7.58
C GLY A 22 16.96 24.27 6.77
N LEU A 23 17.49 23.17 7.31
CA LEU A 23 18.57 22.38 6.71
C LEU A 23 18.10 21.42 5.62
N LEU A 24 16.79 21.17 5.48
CA LEU A 24 16.30 20.21 4.48
C LEU A 24 16.60 20.61 3.03
N SER A 25 16.52 21.90 2.71
CA SER A 25 16.82 22.40 1.36
C SER A 25 18.28 22.16 0.95
N PRO A 26 19.31 22.56 1.76
CA PRO A 26 20.68 22.23 1.42
C PRO A 26 20.97 20.73 1.44
N LEU A 27 20.37 19.96 2.36
CA LEU A 27 20.52 18.50 2.41
C LEU A 27 19.95 17.82 1.15
N GLN A 28 18.78 18.26 0.69
CA GLN A 28 18.18 17.77 -0.56
C GLN A 28 19.07 18.10 -1.76
N LYS A 29 19.54 19.34 -1.89
CA LYS A 29 20.44 19.74 -3.01
C LYS A 29 21.74 18.94 -3.03
N MET A 30 22.33 18.70 -1.86
CA MET A 30 23.52 17.87 -1.72
C MET A 30 23.23 16.41 -2.13
N ARG A 31 22.10 15.85 -1.69
CA ARG A 31 21.66 14.51 -2.09
C ARG A 31 21.44 14.41 -3.60
N ALA A 32 20.72 15.36 -4.20
CA ALA A 32 20.46 15.40 -5.63
C ALA A 32 21.74 15.43 -6.48
N TRP A 33 22.84 15.97 -5.94
CA TRP A 33 24.13 15.99 -6.62
C TRP A 33 24.83 14.62 -6.61
N TRP A 34 24.70 13.83 -5.55
CA TRP A 34 25.44 12.57 -5.35
C TRP A 34 24.62 11.29 -5.49
N GLN A 35 23.30 11.37 -5.35
CA GLN A 35 22.40 10.23 -5.36
C GLN A 35 21.18 10.54 -6.22
N LYS A 36 21.16 9.95 -7.42
CA LYS A 36 19.99 9.93 -8.30
C LYS A 36 19.23 8.65 -8.01
N ASP A 37 18.18 8.76 -7.19
CA ASP A 37 17.31 7.67 -6.81
C ASP A 37 15.86 7.99 -7.16
N LEU A 38 15.11 6.95 -7.50
CA LEU A 38 13.66 7.03 -7.58
C LEU A 38 13.06 6.78 -6.20
N ARG A 39 12.30 7.76 -5.72
CA ARG A 39 11.47 7.65 -4.51
C ARG A 39 10.05 7.34 -4.94
N ILE A 40 9.42 6.36 -4.32
CA ILE A 40 8.02 6.00 -4.61
C ILE A 40 7.28 6.07 -3.29
N LEU A 41 6.33 6.99 -3.16
CA LEU A 41 5.50 7.12 -1.96
C LEU A 41 4.32 6.16 -2.04
N ALA A 42 4.06 5.42 -0.97
CA ALA A 42 2.92 4.52 -0.86
C ALA A 42 1.90 5.09 0.14
N TYR A 43 0.72 5.40 -0.39
CA TYR A 43 -0.48 5.77 0.36
C TYR A 43 -1.50 4.63 0.25
N HIS A 44 -2.43 4.56 1.19
CA HIS A 44 -3.62 3.72 1.06
C HIS A 44 -4.85 4.64 1.03
N ARG A 45 -5.20 5.24 2.17
CA ARG A 45 -6.41 6.08 2.29
C ARG A 45 -6.08 7.51 2.68
N VAL A 46 -6.84 8.45 2.12
CA VAL A 46 -6.76 9.89 2.47
C VAL A 46 -8.13 10.33 2.92
N MET A 47 -8.29 10.47 4.23
CA MET A 47 -9.57 10.79 4.85
C MET A 47 -9.34 11.42 6.24
N PRO A 48 -10.32 12.16 6.79
CA PRO A 48 -10.25 12.60 8.18
C PRO A 48 -9.98 11.42 9.12
N VAL A 49 -9.15 11.63 10.14
CA VAL A 49 -8.90 10.58 11.14
C VAL A 49 -10.23 10.25 11.82
N PRO A 50 -10.72 9.01 11.70
CA PRO A 50 -12.03 8.68 12.22
C PRO A 50 -11.98 8.49 13.75
N ASP A 51 -13.12 8.66 14.42
CA ASP A 51 -13.26 8.36 15.84
C ASP A 51 -13.13 6.84 16.07
N PRO A 52 -12.11 6.35 16.83
CA PRO A 52 -11.92 4.92 17.06
C PRO A 52 -13.12 4.21 17.68
N GLU A 53 -13.94 4.93 18.46
CA GLU A 53 -15.15 4.40 19.11
C GLU A 53 -16.30 4.19 18.13
N GLN A 54 -16.35 4.95 17.03
CA GLN A 54 -17.45 4.92 16.07
C GLN A 54 -17.07 4.20 14.77
N TYR A 55 -15.82 4.28 14.35
CA TYR A 55 -15.37 3.69 13.09
C TYR A 55 -15.43 2.17 13.13
N GLU A 56 -15.88 1.51 12.07
CA GLU A 56 -16.13 0.05 12.10
C GLU A 56 -15.14 -0.77 11.26
N PHE A 57 -14.09 -0.14 10.75
CA PHE A 57 -13.12 -0.74 9.83
C PHE A 57 -11.68 -0.52 10.31
N ASP A 58 -10.69 -0.99 9.55
CA ASP A 58 -9.29 -0.83 9.88
C ASP A 58 -8.85 0.63 9.77
N MET A 59 -8.25 1.15 10.84
CA MET A 59 -7.75 2.52 10.91
C MET A 59 -6.28 2.62 10.52
N GLU A 60 -5.56 1.50 10.47
CA GLU A 60 -4.12 1.48 10.17
C GLU A 60 -3.83 1.75 8.69
N LEU A 61 -4.86 1.70 7.83
CA LEU A 61 -4.77 2.02 6.40
C LEU A 61 -5.01 3.51 6.11
N VAL A 62 -5.30 4.34 7.12
CA VAL A 62 -5.37 5.79 6.93
C VAL A 62 -3.96 6.35 6.85
N SER A 63 -3.54 6.79 5.66
CA SER A 63 -2.19 7.32 5.46
C SER A 63 -2.04 8.74 5.98
N THR A 64 -3.05 9.61 5.80
CA THR A 64 -2.97 11.02 6.20
C THR A 64 -4.34 11.71 6.04
N THR A 65 -4.51 12.88 6.65
CA THR A 65 -5.71 13.72 6.47
C THR A 65 -5.71 14.44 5.12
N PRO A 66 -6.86 14.93 4.63
CA PRO A 66 -6.93 15.72 3.39
C PRO A 66 -6.05 16.98 3.44
N GLU A 67 -6.00 17.64 4.58
CA GLU A 67 -5.22 18.87 4.79
C GLU A 67 -3.73 18.58 4.70
N GLU A 68 -3.25 17.56 5.43
CA GLU A 68 -1.86 17.15 5.41
C GLU A 68 -1.45 16.62 4.04
N PHE A 69 -2.30 15.81 3.39
CA PHE A 69 -2.05 15.33 2.03
C PHE A 69 -1.83 16.49 1.05
N ARG A 70 -2.65 17.54 1.12
CA ARG A 70 -2.48 18.75 0.29
C ARG A 70 -1.15 19.44 0.55
N GLU A 71 -0.73 19.54 1.81
CA GLU A 71 0.57 20.11 2.16
C GLU A 71 1.74 19.26 1.63
N GLN A 72 1.64 17.94 1.77
CA GLN A 72 2.61 16.97 1.26
C GLN A 72 2.74 17.08 -0.27
N MET A 73 1.62 17.11 -1.00
CA MET A 73 1.62 17.24 -2.46
C MET A 73 2.11 18.61 -2.93
N THR A 74 1.83 19.67 -2.18
CA THR A 74 2.39 21.01 -2.44
C THR A 74 3.92 20.99 -2.31
N LEU A 75 4.46 20.37 -1.25
CA LEU A 75 5.90 20.20 -1.08
C LEU A 75 6.52 19.39 -2.24
N VAL A 76 5.86 18.28 -2.63
CA VAL A 76 6.29 17.42 -3.74
C VAL A 76 6.36 18.22 -5.04
N ARG A 77 5.30 18.96 -5.38
CA ARG A 77 5.24 19.81 -6.57
C ARG A 77 6.33 20.88 -6.59
N ASP A 78 6.57 21.53 -5.45
CA ASP A 78 7.44 22.71 -5.38
C ASP A 78 8.94 22.35 -5.28
N ARG A 79 9.27 21.16 -4.78
CA ARG A 79 10.67 20.78 -4.48
C ARG A 79 11.19 19.55 -5.17
N TYR A 80 10.33 18.69 -5.68
CA TYR A 80 10.72 17.42 -6.29
C TYR A 80 10.29 17.40 -7.76
N ARG A 81 10.62 16.29 -8.45
CA ARG A 81 10.18 16.04 -9.81
C ARG A 81 9.14 14.92 -9.79
N PRO A 82 7.86 15.23 -9.57
CA PRO A 82 6.82 14.21 -9.62
C PRO A 82 6.74 13.63 -11.04
N MET A 83 6.68 12.31 -11.15
CA MET A 83 6.67 11.57 -12.42
C MET A 83 5.54 10.54 -12.42
N ARG A 84 5.08 10.18 -13.62
CA ARG A 84 4.27 8.98 -13.83
C ARG A 84 5.15 7.74 -13.72
N LEU A 85 4.60 6.65 -13.23
CA LEU A 85 5.31 5.39 -13.17
C LEU A 85 5.55 4.81 -14.58
N SER A 86 4.67 5.09 -15.55
CA SER A 86 4.91 4.77 -16.97
C SER A 86 6.12 5.51 -17.55
N ASP A 87 6.38 6.75 -17.12
CA ASP A 87 7.53 7.53 -17.60
C ASP A 87 8.83 6.93 -17.04
N VAL A 88 8.78 6.41 -15.81
CA VAL A 88 9.89 5.64 -15.22
C VAL A 88 10.14 4.36 -16.03
N ALA A 89 9.08 3.61 -16.36
CA ALA A 89 9.20 2.40 -17.17
C ALA A 89 9.83 2.69 -18.55
N ALA A 90 9.36 3.76 -19.21
CA ALA A 90 9.90 4.21 -20.49
C ALA A 90 11.37 4.61 -20.39
N ALA A 91 11.77 5.33 -19.34
CA ALA A 91 13.16 5.70 -19.12
C ALA A 91 14.07 4.49 -18.90
N ILE A 92 13.62 3.50 -18.09
CA ILE A 92 14.33 2.24 -17.88
C ILE A 92 14.51 1.49 -19.21
N ASN A 93 13.44 1.33 -19.97
CA ASN A 93 13.47 0.64 -21.26
C ASN A 93 14.39 1.33 -22.28
N ALA A 94 14.48 2.66 -22.24
CA ALA A 94 15.39 3.44 -23.09
C ALA A 94 16.84 3.51 -22.57
N GLY A 95 17.13 2.96 -21.37
CA GLY A 95 18.44 3.11 -20.73
C GLY A 95 18.76 4.55 -20.33
N HIS A 96 17.75 5.40 -20.17
CA HIS A 96 17.92 6.81 -19.82
C HIS A 96 17.95 6.98 -18.29
N PRO A 97 18.85 7.84 -17.77
CA PRO A 97 18.85 8.16 -16.35
C PRO A 97 17.61 8.97 -15.98
N LEU A 98 17.07 8.70 -14.79
CA LEU A 98 16.02 9.52 -14.21
C LEU A 98 16.57 10.90 -13.78
N PRO A 99 15.74 11.96 -13.78
CA PRO A 99 16.14 13.25 -13.25
C PRO A 99 16.43 13.15 -11.73
N PRO A 100 17.26 14.04 -11.17
CA PRO A 100 17.39 14.16 -9.73
C PRO A 100 16.03 14.49 -9.10
N ASP A 101 15.84 14.04 -7.85
CA ASP A 101 14.61 14.25 -7.09
C ASP A 101 13.33 13.68 -7.76
N ALA A 102 13.48 12.66 -8.60
CA ALA A 102 12.36 11.90 -9.14
C ALA A 102 11.54 11.28 -8.00
N VAL A 103 10.24 11.57 -7.98
CA VAL A 103 9.29 11.01 -7.02
C VAL A 103 8.03 10.53 -7.74
N VAL A 104 7.52 9.37 -7.35
CA VAL A 104 6.24 8.82 -7.81
C VAL A 104 5.31 8.71 -6.62
N ILE A 105 4.04 9.04 -6.82
CA ILE A 105 2.99 8.94 -5.81
C ILE A 105 2.13 7.73 -6.17
N THR A 106 1.95 6.81 -5.22
CA THR A 106 1.15 5.59 -5.42
C THR A 106 0.11 5.43 -4.33
N PHE A 107 -1.03 4.88 -4.71
CA PHE A 107 -2.11 4.48 -3.82
C PHE A 107 -2.41 3.00 -4.02
N ASP A 108 -2.61 2.25 -2.95
CA ASP A 108 -2.99 0.83 -3.01
C ASP A 108 -4.50 0.63 -2.75
N ASP A 109 -4.94 -0.61 -2.96
CA ASP A 109 -6.28 -1.17 -2.75
C ASP A 109 -7.38 -0.70 -3.70
N GLY A 110 -7.57 0.62 -3.82
CA GLY A 110 -8.61 1.24 -4.66
C GLY A 110 -9.82 1.75 -3.87
N TYR A 111 -9.63 2.32 -2.69
CA TYR A 111 -10.72 2.90 -1.88
C TYR A 111 -11.39 4.10 -2.54
N ASP A 112 -12.70 4.24 -2.34
CA ASP A 112 -13.49 5.35 -2.89
C ASP A 112 -13.10 6.74 -2.34
N ASP A 113 -12.49 6.83 -1.15
CA ASP A 113 -11.93 8.10 -0.65
C ASP A 113 -10.76 8.61 -1.50
N ASN A 114 -10.02 7.72 -2.20
CA ASN A 114 -9.01 8.13 -3.15
C ASN A 114 -9.62 8.95 -4.31
N TYR A 115 -10.79 8.54 -4.82
CA TYR A 115 -11.51 9.31 -5.83
C TYR A 115 -12.13 10.59 -5.25
N ARG A 116 -12.78 10.51 -4.09
CA ARG A 116 -13.52 11.67 -3.54
C ARG A 116 -12.62 12.75 -2.96
N ILE A 117 -11.43 12.40 -2.49
CA ILE A 117 -10.57 13.29 -1.70
C ILE A 117 -9.21 13.46 -2.37
N ALA A 118 -8.45 12.38 -2.58
CA ALA A 118 -7.08 12.49 -3.09
C ALA A 118 -7.04 12.98 -4.55
N TYR A 119 -7.89 12.45 -5.42
CA TYR A 119 -7.94 12.82 -6.84
C TYR A 119 -8.19 14.32 -7.08
N PRO A 120 -9.21 14.97 -6.47
CA PRO A 120 -9.40 16.42 -6.61
C PRO A 120 -8.17 17.24 -6.21
N ILE A 121 -7.48 16.87 -5.14
CA ILE A 121 -6.27 17.55 -4.66
C ILE A 121 -5.12 17.37 -5.66
N LEU A 122 -4.89 16.14 -6.12
CA LEU A 122 -3.85 15.85 -7.12
C LEU A 122 -4.10 16.60 -8.43
N LYS A 123 -5.35 16.63 -8.89
CA LYS A 123 -5.78 17.32 -10.11
C LYS A 123 -5.57 18.83 -10.01
N GLU A 124 -5.95 19.44 -8.88
CA GLU A 124 -5.75 20.86 -8.62
C GLU A 124 -4.25 21.23 -8.61
N LEU A 125 -3.42 20.39 -7.99
CA LEU A 125 -1.98 20.64 -7.87
C LEU A 125 -1.17 20.21 -9.10
N GLY A 126 -1.78 19.50 -10.05
CA GLY A 126 -1.10 18.96 -11.24
C GLY A 126 -0.08 17.88 -10.92
N VAL A 127 -0.28 17.11 -9.84
CA VAL A 127 0.65 16.05 -9.41
C VAL A 127 0.20 14.70 -10.00
N PRO A 128 1.02 14.03 -10.83
CA PRO A 128 0.72 12.69 -11.32
C PRO A 128 0.75 11.66 -10.18
N ALA A 129 -0.10 10.64 -10.28
CA ALA A 129 -0.12 9.52 -9.35
C ALA A 129 -0.61 8.23 -10.04
N THR A 130 -0.27 7.10 -9.43
CA THR A 130 -0.72 5.76 -9.83
C THR A 130 -1.63 5.17 -8.73
N PHE A 131 -2.78 4.64 -9.10
CA PHE A 131 -3.72 3.94 -8.20
C PHE A 131 -3.73 2.46 -8.54
N PHE A 132 -3.19 1.62 -7.67
CA PHE A 132 -3.24 0.17 -7.79
C PHE A 132 -4.55 -0.33 -7.18
N ILE A 133 -5.34 -1.06 -7.97
CA ILE A 133 -6.68 -1.48 -7.58
C ILE A 133 -6.82 -3.00 -7.49
N SER A 134 -7.59 -3.47 -6.52
CA SER A 134 -8.02 -4.87 -6.43
C SER A 134 -9.23 -5.09 -7.31
N THR A 135 -9.01 -5.56 -8.53
CA THR A 135 -10.03 -5.56 -9.61
C THR A 135 -11.31 -6.32 -9.26
N GLY A 136 -11.23 -7.41 -8.50
CA GLY A 136 -12.40 -8.16 -8.04
C GLY A 136 -13.29 -7.37 -7.08
N HIS A 137 -12.69 -6.54 -6.21
CA HIS A 137 -13.43 -5.66 -5.30
C HIS A 137 -14.09 -4.50 -6.05
N ILE A 138 -13.42 -3.95 -7.06
CA ILE A 138 -13.98 -2.94 -7.96
C ILE A 138 -15.17 -3.52 -8.74
N ASP A 139 -15.04 -4.72 -9.29
CA ASP A 139 -16.09 -5.42 -10.03
C ASP A 139 -17.31 -5.73 -9.16
N SER A 140 -17.09 -6.27 -7.95
CA SER A 140 -18.18 -6.70 -7.08
C SER A 140 -18.77 -5.57 -6.23
N GLY A 141 -18.01 -4.50 -6.00
CA GLY A 141 -18.32 -3.45 -5.02
C GLY A 141 -18.22 -3.92 -3.57
N ARG A 142 -17.67 -5.11 -3.29
CA ARG A 142 -17.60 -5.69 -1.95
C ARG A 142 -16.52 -4.97 -1.12
N PRO A 143 -16.69 -4.88 0.21
CA PRO A 143 -15.62 -4.39 1.09
C PRO A 143 -14.41 -5.33 1.03
N TYR A 144 -13.24 -4.80 1.40
CA TYR A 144 -12.00 -5.57 1.40
C TYR A 144 -11.97 -6.60 2.52
N ALA A 145 -11.46 -7.80 2.25
CA ALA A 145 -11.54 -8.93 3.16
C ALA A 145 -10.91 -8.68 4.54
N TYR A 146 -9.77 -7.98 4.59
CA TYR A 146 -9.08 -7.63 5.84
C TYR A 146 -9.87 -6.58 6.65
N ASP A 147 -10.46 -5.59 5.99
CA ASP A 147 -11.33 -4.59 6.62
C ASP A 147 -12.61 -5.24 7.15
N TRP A 148 -13.18 -6.16 6.36
CA TRP A 148 -14.37 -6.90 6.75
C TRP A 148 -14.09 -7.77 7.97
N LEU A 149 -12.91 -8.39 8.08
CA LEU A 149 -12.53 -9.12 9.29
C LEU A 149 -12.48 -8.21 10.53
N VAL A 150 -11.94 -7.00 10.41
CA VAL A 150 -11.96 -6.02 11.50
C VAL A 150 -13.40 -5.69 11.88
N HIS A 151 -14.25 -5.41 10.89
CA HIS A 151 -15.68 -5.13 11.09
C HIS A 151 -16.40 -6.27 11.82
N LEU A 152 -16.19 -7.51 11.37
CA LEU A 152 -16.72 -8.72 12.01
C LEU A 152 -16.31 -8.80 13.49
N ILE A 153 -15.01 -8.63 13.80
CA ILE A 153 -14.51 -8.71 15.18
C ILE A 153 -15.05 -7.56 16.04
N LEU A 154 -15.19 -6.36 15.49
CA LEU A 154 -15.67 -5.19 16.22
C LEU A 154 -17.15 -5.27 16.58
N LEU A 155 -17.98 -5.82 15.69
CA LEU A 155 -19.44 -5.76 15.81
C LEU A 155 -20.11 -7.07 16.20
N SER A 156 -19.41 -8.21 16.13
CA SER A 156 -20.01 -9.49 16.49
C SER A 156 -20.44 -9.55 17.96
N ASP A 157 -21.65 -10.08 18.20
CA ASP A 157 -22.19 -10.40 19.52
C ASP A 157 -21.63 -11.73 20.08
N ALA A 158 -20.73 -12.41 19.35
CA ALA A 158 -20.11 -13.64 19.83
C ALA A 158 -19.30 -13.40 21.12
N SER A 159 -19.42 -14.35 22.06
CA SER A 159 -18.68 -14.30 23.32
C SER A 159 -17.23 -14.78 23.20
N ARG A 160 -16.88 -15.44 22.09
CA ARG A 160 -15.59 -16.09 21.86
C ARG A 160 -15.19 -16.01 20.38
N LEU A 161 -13.90 -15.86 20.13
CA LEU A 161 -13.28 -15.90 18.81
C LEU A 161 -12.52 -17.21 18.66
N GLU A 162 -13.02 -18.07 17.77
CA GLU A 162 -12.43 -19.38 17.46
C GLU A 162 -11.84 -19.37 16.05
N LEU A 163 -10.51 -19.43 15.95
CA LEU A 163 -9.74 -19.50 14.72
C LEU A 163 -8.78 -20.70 14.78
N PRO A 164 -9.27 -21.93 14.55
CA PRO A 164 -8.44 -23.14 14.53
C PRO A 164 -7.25 -23.03 13.57
N GLU A 165 -7.44 -22.33 12.44
CA GLU A 165 -6.43 -22.10 11.41
C GLU A 165 -5.20 -21.34 11.96
N LEU A 166 -5.41 -20.56 13.03
CA LEU A 166 -4.37 -19.78 13.71
C LEU A 166 -4.05 -20.33 15.11
N GLY A 167 -4.65 -21.45 15.51
CA GLY A 167 -4.56 -21.98 16.88
C GLY A 167 -5.05 -20.99 17.94
N MET A 168 -5.98 -20.10 17.59
CA MET A 168 -6.49 -19.05 18.48
C MET A 168 -7.88 -19.40 18.97
N ASP A 169 -8.05 -19.33 20.28
CA ASP A 169 -9.33 -19.60 20.91
C ASP A 169 -9.50 -18.74 22.18
N VAL A 170 -10.02 -17.53 22.00
CA VAL A 170 -9.97 -16.45 23.00
C VAL A 170 -11.35 -15.86 23.29
N PRO A 171 -11.64 -15.45 24.54
CA PRO A 171 -12.84 -14.68 24.83
C PRO A 171 -12.89 -13.40 23.99
N MET A 172 -14.07 -13.04 23.51
CA MET A 172 -14.25 -11.79 22.79
C MET A 172 -14.15 -10.61 23.78
N PRO A 173 -13.26 -9.62 23.56
CA PRO A 173 -13.14 -8.50 24.48
C PRO A 173 -14.42 -7.65 24.55
N ALA A 174 -14.63 -6.98 25.68
CA ALA A 174 -15.83 -6.17 25.90
C ALA A 174 -15.76 -4.80 25.20
N THR A 175 -14.55 -4.23 25.07
CA THR A 175 -14.36 -2.89 24.53
C THR A 175 -13.92 -2.92 23.06
N ARG A 176 -14.26 -1.88 22.31
CA ARG A 176 -13.85 -1.73 20.90
C ARG A 176 -12.33 -1.61 20.76
N ASP A 177 -11.67 -0.90 21.67
CA ASP A 177 -10.21 -0.74 21.67
C ASP A 177 -9.49 -2.10 21.80
N GLU A 178 -9.93 -2.94 22.74
CA GLU A 178 -9.36 -4.29 22.90
C GLU A 178 -9.69 -5.20 21.72
N ARG A 179 -10.88 -5.06 21.12
CA ARG A 179 -11.26 -5.77 19.89
C ARG A 179 -10.42 -5.34 18.69
N ARG A 180 -10.05 -4.05 18.56
CA ARG A 180 -9.09 -3.58 17.55
C ARG A 180 -7.71 -4.20 17.75
N ALA A 181 -7.22 -4.18 18.99
CA ALA A 181 -5.94 -4.82 19.31
C ALA A 181 -5.97 -6.33 19.01
N LEU A 182 -7.10 -7.00 19.23
CA LEU A 182 -7.31 -8.39 18.83
C LEU A 182 -7.31 -8.55 17.32
N ALA A 183 -8.08 -7.75 16.59
CA ALA A 183 -8.15 -7.78 15.13
C ALA A 183 -6.78 -7.57 14.48
N GLY A 184 -5.98 -6.60 14.97
CA GLY A 184 -4.60 -6.40 14.52
C GLY A 184 -3.72 -7.65 14.70
N ARG A 185 -3.80 -8.33 15.85
CA ARG A 185 -3.09 -9.60 16.06
C ARG A 185 -3.56 -10.71 15.12
N VAL A 186 -4.87 -10.76 14.83
CA VAL A 186 -5.42 -11.74 13.88
C VAL A 186 -4.88 -11.46 12.47
N LEU A 187 -4.95 -10.21 12.00
CA LEU A 187 -4.44 -9.79 10.70
C LEU A 187 -2.95 -10.09 10.55
N ASP A 188 -2.15 -9.85 11.59
CA ASP A 188 -0.72 -10.19 11.58
C ASP A 188 -0.48 -11.70 11.50
N ASN A 189 -1.21 -12.49 12.31
CA ASN A 189 -1.07 -13.95 12.30
C ASN A 189 -1.57 -14.58 10.98
N MET A 190 -2.55 -13.98 10.32
CA MET A 190 -3.05 -14.45 9.02
C MET A 190 -1.98 -14.49 7.94
N LYS A 191 -0.96 -13.61 8.02
CA LYS A 191 0.18 -13.58 7.08
C LYS A 191 0.98 -14.89 7.08
N GLU A 192 0.83 -15.73 8.10
CA GLU A 192 1.51 -17.01 8.21
C GLU A 192 0.81 -18.14 7.45
N ILE A 193 -0.51 -18.08 7.27
CA ILE A 193 -1.30 -19.12 6.57
C ILE A 193 -1.50 -18.81 5.08
N SER A 194 -1.97 -19.79 4.30
CA SER A 194 -2.21 -19.61 2.86
C SER A 194 -3.38 -18.66 2.58
N ALA A 195 -3.36 -17.98 1.43
CA ALA A 195 -4.41 -17.04 1.04
C ALA A 195 -5.79 -17.71 0.96
N LEU A 196 -5.85 -18.96 0.49
CA LEU A 196 -7.08 -19.75 0.45
C LEU A 196 -7.61 -20.07 1.86
N ALA A 197 -6.72 -20.37 2.82
CA ALA A 197 -7.12 -20.59 4.20
C ALA A 197 -7.63 -19.30 4.87
N GLN A 198 -7.02 -18.14 4.57
CA GLN A 198 -7.52 -16.84 5.03
C GLN A 198 -8.94 -16.58 4.53
N ALA A 199 -9.19 -16.78 3.22
CA ALA A 199 -10.50 -16.57 2.62
C ALA A 199 -11.56 -17.55 3.18
N ALA A 200 -11.20 -18.81 3.40
CA ALA A 200 -12.09 -19.80 4.01
C ALA A 200 -12.41 -19.44 5.48
N MET A 201 -11.42 -18.98 6.24
CA MET A 201 -11.58 -18.55 7.62
C MET A 201 -12.55 -17.36 7.72
N ILE A 202 -12.37 -16.32 6.90
CA ILE A 202 -13.27 -15.15 6.89
C ILE A 202 -14.69 -15.57 6.55
N ARG A 203 -14.87 -16.37 5.49
CA ARG A 203 -16.21 -16.87 5.09
C ARG A 203 -16.90 -17.65 6.21
N ARG A 204 -16.16 -18.50 6.92
CA ARG A 204 -16.68 -19.22 8.09
C ARG A 204 -17.17 -18.27 9.18
N LEU A 205 -16.45 -17.17 9.43
CA LEU A 205 -16.87 -16.15 10.40
C LEU A 205 -18.10 -15.38 9.91
N GLU A 206 -18.16 -15.02 8.63
CA GLU A 206 -19.33 -14.38 8.03
C GLU A 206 -20.59 -15.23 8.22
N ASP A 207 -20.50 -16.54 7.94
CA ASP A 207 -21.61 -17.48 8.09
C ASP A 207 -21.99 -17.67 9.56
N ALA A 208 -21.01 -17.87 10.44
CA ALA A 208 -21.23 -18.10 11.87
C ALA A 208 -21.84 -16.89 12.59
N TRP A 209 -21.48 -15.68 12.16
CA TRP A 209 -21.96 -14.43 12.76
C TRP A 209 -23.08 -13.76 11.96
N GLN A 210 -23.52 -14.36 10.84
CA GLN A 210 -24.58 -13.84 9.97
C GLN A 210 -24.29 -12.43 9.43
N MET A 211 -23.03 -12.19 9.06
CA MET A 211 -22.52 -10.89 8.58
C MET A 211 -21.83 -11.04 7.20
N PRO A 212 -22.57 -11.38 6.13
CA PRO A 212 -21.96 -11.63 4.82
C PRO A 212 -21.52 -10.34 4.12
N SER A 213 -20.27 -10.29 3.64
CA SER A 213 -19.76 -9.18 2.82
C SER A 213 -20.38 -9.10 1.42
N GLU A 214 -20.94 -10.20 0.91
CA GLU A 214 -21.43 -10.34 -0.47
C GLU A 214 -22.36 -9.19 -0.89
N HIS A 215 -23.28 -8.83 -0.01
CA HIS A 215 -24.29 -7.78 -0.21
C HIS A 215 -23.98 -6.49 0.56
N ALA A 216 -22.92 -6.47 1.36
CA ALA A 216 -22.53 -5.31 2.16
C ALA A 216 -21.92 -4.22 1.27
N ARG A 217 -22.37 -2.98 1.43
CA ARG A 217 -21.82 -1.81 0.72
C ARG A 217 -21.61 -0.64 1.70
N PRO A 218 -20.80 -0.82 2.76
CA PRO A 218 -20.57 0.23 3.74
C PRO A 218 -19.86 1.42 3.09
N ALA A 219 -20.31 2.64 3.37
CA ALA A 219 -19.72 3.86 2.79
C ALA A 219 -18.24 4.03 3.18
N ASP A 220 -17.88 3.60 4.38
CA ASP A 220 -16.53 3.75 4.94
C ASP A 220 -15.52 2.70 4.48
N CYS A 221 -15.96 1.65 3.78
CA CYS A 221 -15.10 0.61 3.20
C CYS A 221 -15.58 0.26 1.77
N ARG A 222 -15.97 1.29 1.00
CA ARG A 222 -16.39 1.09 -0.39
C ARG A 222 -15.18 1.17 -1.34
N PRO A 223 -15.04 0.21 -2.27
CA PRO A 223 -14.10 0.36 -3.38
C PRO A 223 -14.57 1.44 -4.38
N MET A 224 -13.65 1.98 -5.18
CA MET A 224 -14.04 2.80 -6.33
C MET A 224 -14.87 2.00 -7.33
N SER A 225 -15.57 2.70 -8.23
CA SER A 225 -16.22 2.10 -9.41
C SER A 225 -15.36 2.23 -10.66
N TRP A 226 -15.62 1.40 -11.67
CA TRP A 226 -14.99 1.54 -12.98
C TRP A 226 -15.23 2.91 -13.64
N ASP A 227 -16.40 3.53 -13.42
CA ASP A 227 -16.67 4.87 -13.94
C ASP A 227 -15.77 5.93 -13.31
N GLN A 228 -15.55 5.86 -11.99
CA GLN A 228 -14.60 6.73 -11.29
C GLN A 228 -13.18 6.54 -11.82
N LEU A 229 -12.76 5.29 -12.03
CA LEU A 229 -11.43 4.96 -12.55
C LEU A 229 -11.23 5.44 -14.00
N ARG A 230 -12.26 5.32 -14.86
CA ARG A 230 -12.25 5.88 -16.22
C ARG A 230 -12.11 7.40 -16.20
N GLU A 231 -12.82 8.07 -15.30
CA GLU A 231 -12.70 9.53 -15.14
C GLU A 231 -11.30 9.95 -14.69
N MET A 232 -10.76 9.29 -13.65
CA MET A 232 -9.40 9.54 -13.15
C MET A 232 -8.35 9.34 -14.24
N ARG A 233 -8.48 8.26 -15.02
CA ARG A 233 -7.59 7.99 -16.16
C ARG A 233 -7.72 9.05 -17.24
N ALA A 234 -8.93 9.49 -17.59
CA ALA A 234 -9.15 10.57 -18.55
C ALA A 234 -8.54 11.90 -18.08
N ALA A 235 -8.44 12.10 -16.76
CA ALA A 235 -7.74 13.24 -16.15
C ALA A 235 -6.21 13.07 -16.08
N GLY A 236 -5.65 11.96 -16.57
CA GLY A 236 -4.22 11.73 -16.68
C GLY A 236 -3.56 11.06 -15.47
N LEU A 237 -4.35 10.47 -14.56
CA LEU A 237 -3.85 9.55 -13.54
C LEU A 237 -3.63 8.14 -14.12
N GLU A 238 -2.75 7.38 -13.50
CA GLU A 238 -2.47 6.00 -13.89
C GLU A 238 -3.23 5.04 -13.00
N ILE A 239 -3.72 3.95 -13.59
CA ILE A 239 -4.37 2.86 -12.86
C ILE A 239 -3.51 1.61 -13.04
N GLY A 240 -3.21 0.90 -11.95
CA GLY A 240 -2.42 -0.33 -11.95
C GLY A 240 -3.15 -1.48 -11.28
N SER A 241 -2.58 -2.67 -11.36
CA SER A 241 -3.10 -3.88 -10.71
C SER A 241 -2.62 -3.97 -9.27
N HIS A 242 -3.54 -4.33 -8.37
CA HIS A 242 -3.26 -4.85 -7.04
C HIS A 242 -3.80 -6.28 -6.87
N GLY A 243 -3.84 -7.04 -7.98
CA GLY A 243 -4.47 -8.36 -8.05
C GLY A 243 -5.99 -8.28 -8.25
N VAL A 244 -6.66 -9.39 -8.03
CA VAL A 244 -8.12 -9.51 -8.09
C VAL A 244 -8.70 -9.40 -6.68
N ASN A 245 -8.22 -10.25 -5.79
CA ASN A 245 -8.74 -10.52 -4.45
C ASN A 245 -7.87 -9.95 -3.32
N HIS A 246 -6.80 -9.21 -3.65
CA HIS A 246 -5.85 -8.67 -2.67
C HIS A 246 -5.15 -9.79 -1.85
N TRP A 247 -4.78 -10.88 -2.51
CA TRP A 247 -4.07 -11.97 -1.85
C TRP A 247 -2.55 -11.77 -1.86
N MET A 248 -1.88 -12.20 -0.78
CA MET A 248 -0.42 -12.32 -0.79
C MET A 248 -0.02 -13.35 -1.84
N LEU A 249 0.58 -12.89 -2.94
CA LEU A 249 0.80 -13.70 -4.14
C LEU A 249 1.75 -14.88 -3.92
N SER A 250 2.73 -14.74 -3.05
CA SER A 250 3.64 -15.82 -2.61
C SER A 250 2.94 -16.94 -1.81
N LYS A 251 1.69 -16.71 -1.36
CA LYS A 251 0.89 -17.68 -0.59
C LYS A 251 -0.10 -18.45 -1.46
N LEU A 252 -0.02 -18.28 -2.78
CA LEU A 252 -0.88 -18.96 -3.74
C LEU A 252 -0.13 -20.12 -4.41
N PRO A 253 -0.83 -21.24 -4.71
CA PRO A 253 -0.37 -22.20 -5.70
C PRO A 253 -0.13 -21.52 -7.05
N ARG A 254 0.77 -22.08 -7.86
CA ARG A 254 1.17 -21.46 -9.14
C ARG A 254 0.01 -21.11 -10.07
N GLU A 255 -0.94 -22.02 -10.23
CA GLU A 255 -2.10 -21.83 -11.09
C GLU A 255 -2.96 -20.65 -10.61
N GLU A 256 -3.25 -20.59 -9.31
CA GLU A 256 -4.01 -19.48 -8.71
C GLU A 256 -3.24 -18.15 -8.80
N LEU A 257 -1.92 -18.17 -8.63
CA LEU A 257 -1.07 -16.99 -8.83
C LEU A 257 -1.17 -16.47 -10.28
N GLU A 258 -1.11 -17.37 -11.25
CA GLU A 258 -1.23 -17.02 -12.67
C GLU A 258 -2.63 -16.43 -12.97
N HIS A 259 -3.71 -17.02 -12.44
CA HIS A 259 -5.05 -16.44 -12.56
C HIS A 259 -5.16 -15.07 -11.90
N GLU A 260 -4.70 -14.93 -10.65
CA GLU A 260 -4.77 -13.69 -9.88
C GLU A 260 -4.05 -12.51 -10.59
N VAL A 261 -2.96 -12.79 -11.31
CA VAL A 261 -2.20 -11.78 -12.06
C VAL A 261 -2.78 -11.53 -13.46
N LEU A 262 -3.17 -12.59 -14.18
CA LEU A 262 -3.67 -12.47 -15.55
C LEU A 262 -5.08 -11.88 -15.59
N ASP A 263 -5.95 -12.26 -14.66
CA ASP A 263 -7.33 -11.79 -14.63
C ASP A 263 -7.42 -10.32 -14.23
N SER A 264 -6.59 -9.87 -13.28
CA SER A 264 -6.52 -8.45 -12.93
C SER A 264 -6.03 -7.60 -14.11
N ARG A 265 -5.00 -8.07 -14.83
CA ARG A 265 -4.54 -7.45 -16.08
C ARG A 265 -5.65 -7.39 -17.12
N ASN A 266 -6.34 -8.51 -17.35
CA ASN A 266 -7.41 -8.61 -18.35
C ASN A 266 -8.58 -7.69 -18.00
N ALA A 267 -8.94 -7.57 -16.71
CA ALA A 267 -9.97 -6.64 -16.24
C ALA A 267 -9.57 -5.18 -16.53
N LEU A 268 -8.34 -4.77 -16.19
CA LEU A 268 -7.84 -3.42 -16.49
C LEU A 268 -7.91 -3.10 -17.99
N LEU A 269 -7.44 -4.02 -18.83
CA LEU A 269 -7.44 -3.83 -20.29
C LEU A 269 -8.85 -3.79 -20.88
N ARG A 270 -9.77 -4.61 -20.35
CA ARG A 270 -11.18 -4.62 -20.75
C ARG A 270 -11.87 -3.30 -20.41
N GLU A 271 -11.67 -2.81 -19.19
CA GLU A 271 -12.45 -1.69 -18.64
C GLU A 271 -11.88 -0.31 -18.99
N LEU A 272 -10.56 -0.23 -19.17
CA LEU A 272 -9.85 1.03 -19.38
C LEU A 272 -9.17 1.10 -20.75
N GLY A 273 -9.09 -0.01 -21.49
CA GLY A 273 -8.39 -0.09 -22.78
C GLY A 273 -6.86 -0.16 -22.65
N PRO A 274 -6.14 -0.24 -23.78
CA PRO A 274 -4.68 -0.42 -23.80
C PRO A 274 -3.94 0.63 -22.96
N MET A 275 -3.01 0.19 -22.13
CA MET A 275 -2.25 1.02 -21.19
C MET A 275 -0.94 0.35 -20.78
N PRO A 276 0.03 1.11 -20.24
CA PRO A 276 1.14 0.55 -19.48
C PRO A 276 0.62 -0.34 -18.35
N LEU A 277 1.25 -1.49 -18.16
CA LEU A 277 0.84 -2.48 -17.17
C LEU A 277 1.72 -2.34 -15.93
N LEU A 278 1.14 -1.84 -14.85
CA LEU A 278 1.83 -1.56 -13.59
C LEU A 278 1.24 -2.42 -12.48
N MET A 279 2.09 -3.00 -11.62
CA MET A 279 1.67 -3.86 -10.52
C MET A 279 2.13 -3.30 -9.17
N SER A 280 1.32 -3.48 -8.14
CA SER A 280 1.74 -3.42 -6.73
C SER A 280 1.37 -4.75 -6.10
N TYR A 281 2.28 -5.38 -5.36
CA TYR A 281 2.00 -6.66 -4.71
C TYR A 281 1.22 -6.43 -3.41
N PRO A 282 0.04 -7.06 -3.21
CA PRO A 282 -0.73 -6.96 -1.97
C PRO A 282 0.12 -7.26 -0.74
N VAL A 283 0.01 -6.42 0.31
CA VAL A 283 0.88 -6.39 1.51
C VAL A 283 2.34 -6.04 1.21
N GLY A 284 2.92 -6.53 0.11
CA GLY A 284 4.18 -6.08 -0.47
C GLY A 284 5.45 -6.30 0.37
N SER A 285 5.36 -7.00 1.51
CA SER A 285 6.51 -7.35 2.34
C SER A 285 7.41 -8.40 1.67
N ASN A 286 8.58 -8.68 2.24
CA ASN A 286 9.49 -9.73 1.79
C ASN A 286 8.89 -11.16 1.84
N ARG A 287 7.71 -11.32 2.46
CA ARG A 287 6.94 -12.57 2.50
C ARG A 287 5.76 -12.57 1.55
N ALA A 288 5.40 -11.45 0.94
CA ALA A 288 4.20 -11.28 0.12
C ALA A 288 4.43 -11.55 -1.38
N PHE A 289 5.69 -11.49 -1.81
CA PHE A 289 6.13 -11.83 -3.15
C PHE A 289 7.48 -12.55 -3.09
N ASP A 290 7.75 -13.37 -4.10
CA ASP A 290 9.00 -14.10 -4.25
C ASP A 290 9.42 -14.15 -5.73
N ARG A 291 10.39 -14.99 -6.05
CA ARG A 291 10.86 -15.16 -7.43
C ARG A 291 9.76 -15.64 -8.38
N GLN A 292 8.87 -16.52 -7.94
CA GLN A 292 7.79 -17.04 -8.77
C GLN A 292 6.78 -15.94 -9.08
N VAL A 293 6.44 -15.11 -8.08
CA VAL A 293 5.57 -13.93 -8.28
C VAL A 293 6.18 -12.96 -9.29
N ILE A 294 7.49 -12.71 -9.20
CA ILE A 294 8.20 -11.84 -10.16
C ILE A 294 8.15 -12.42 -11.57
N GLU A 295 8.40 -13.72 -11.72
CA GLU A 295 8.37 -14.41 -13.02
C GLU A 295 6.98 -14.34 -13.65
N VAL A 296 5.92 -14.68 -12.91
CA VAL A 296 4.53 -14.60 -13.40
C VAL A 296 4.15 -13.16 -13.76
N THR A 297 4.53 -12.18 -12.93
CA THR A 297 4.24 -10.76 -13.18
C THR A 297 4.92 -10.28 -14.48
N ARG A 298 6.20 -10.62 -14.67
CA ARG A 298 6.94 -10.28 -15.90
C ARG A 298 6.32 -10.96 -17.11
N ASP A 299 6.05 -12.26 -17.02
CA ASP A 299 5.57 -13.07 -18.15
C ASP A 299 4.13 -12.70 -18.53
N ALA A 300 3.34 -12.17 -17.58
CA ALA A 300 2.04 -11.56 -17.84
C ALA A 300 2.12 -10.19 -18.56
N GLY A 301 3.32 -9.65 -18.79
CA GLY A 301 3.55 -8.44 -19.57
C GLY A 301 3.52 -7.13 -18.77
N PHE A 302 3.64 -7.20 -17.44
CA PHE A 302 3.78 -5.98 -16.63
C PHE A 302 5.13 -5.29 -16.91
N ASP A 303 5.10 -3.97 -16.97
CA ASP A 303 6.27 -3.11 -17.21
C ASP A 303 7.10 -2.94 -15.93
N LEU A 304 6.42 -2.74 -14.79
CA LEU A 304 7.01 -2.51 -13.47
C LEU A 304 6.13 -3.14 -12.37
N ALA A 305 6.76 -3.49 -11.26
CA ALA A 305 6.05 -3.91 -10.05
C ALA A 305 6.66 -3.31 -8.77
N CYS A 306 5.77 -2.85 -7.88
CA CYS A 306 6.10 -2.25 -6.59
C CYS A 306 5.93 -3.26 -5.45
N SER A 307 6.91 -3.29 -4.56
CA SER A 307 6.81 -3.89 -3.22
C SER A 307 6.39 -2.83 -2.18
N TYR A 308 6.08 -3.24 -0.96
CA TYR A 308 5.92 -2.34 0.19
C TYR A 308 7.17 -2.35 1.10
N ILE A 309 8.32 -2.74 0.56
CA ILE A 309 9.61 -2.70 1.26
C ILE A 309 10.09 -1.24 1.28
N SER A 310 10.36 -0.74 2.48
CA SER A 310 10.81 0.62 2.77
C SER A 310 12.17 0.90 2.14
N GLY A 311 12.22 1.84 1.21
CA GLY A 311 13.47 2.20 0.56
C GLY A 311 13.34 3.14 -0.63
N THR A 312 14.48 3.38 -1.26
CA THR A 312 14.60 4.14 -2.50
C THR A 312 15.22 3.26 -3.58
N ASN A 313 15.14 3.67 -4.84
CA ASN A 313 15.60 2.89 -5.98
C ASN A 313 16.71 3.65 -6.73
N PRO A 314 18.00 3.52 -6.33
CA PRO A 314 19.11 4.14 -7.05
C PRO A 314 19.30 3.59 -8.47
N ARG A 315 18.97 2.31 -8.68
CA ARG A 315 19.04 1.62 -9.97
C ARG A 315 17.72 0.88 -10.22
N PRO A 316 16.65 1.60 -10.58
CA PRO A 316 15.32 1.00 -10.69
C PRO A 316 15.22 -0.06 -11.80
N ALA A 317 16.18 -0.10 -12.73
CA ALA A 317 16.29 -1.18 -13.71
C ALA A 317 16.65 -2.54 -13.06
N ASP A 318 17.47 -2.53 -12.01
CA ASP A 318 17.95 -3.75 -11.34
C ASP A 318 16.85 -4.44 -10.51
N ASN A 319 15.86 -3.67 -10.04
CA ASN A 319 14.73 -4.13 -9.23
C ASN A 319 13.37 -3.73 -9.81
N ARG A 320 13.25 -3.68 -11.14
CA ARG A 320 12.04 -3.18 -11.85
C ARG A 320 10.74 -3.91 -11.48
N TYR A 321 10.82 -5.15 -10.98
CA TYR A 321 9.71 -5.98 -10.52
C TYR A 321 9.64 -6.13 -9.00
N SER A 322 10.40 -5.32 -8.27
CA SER A 322 10.47 -5.30 -6.81
C SER A 322 10.86 -3.91 -6.31
N LEU A 323 10.28 -2.88 -6.93
CA LEU A 323 10.59 -1.48 -6.60
C LEU A 323 10.25 -1.22 -5.13
N TYR A 324 11.18 -0.58 -4.42
CA TYR A 324 10.99 -0.19 -3.04
C TYR A 324 10.14 1.08 -2.97
N ARG A 325 9.35 1.17 -1.91
CA ARG A 325 8.47 2.32 -1.64
C ARG A 325 8.77 2.90 -0.28
N ILE A 326 8.32 4.12 -0.05
CA ILE A 326 8.35 4.80 1.22
C ILE A 326 6.89 4.87 1.67
N ALA A 327 6.54 4.08 2.70
CA ALA A 327 5.22 4.13 3.32
C ALA A 327 4.96 5.53 3.87
N VAL A 328 3.76 6.07 3.63
CA VAL A 328 3.27 7.28 4.29
C VAL A 328 2.15 6.87 5.23
N GLU A 329 2.40 7.07 6.52
CA GLU A 329 1.50 6.63 7.59
C GLU A 329 0.92 7.80 8.37
N ARG A 330 -0.22 7.56 9.01
CA ARG A 330 -1.09 8.53 9.69
C ARG A 330 -0.38 9.60 10.52
N TYR A 331 0.73 9.24 11.15
CA TYR A 331 1.42 10.10 12.12
C TYR A 331 2.58 10.90 11.51
N TYR A 332 2.75 10.89 10.18
CA TYR A 332 3.80 11.64 9.52
C TYR A 332 3.41 13.11 9.38
N GLY A 333 3.65 13.87 10.44
CA GLY A 333 3.56 15.32 10.39
C GLY A 333 4.47 15.92 9.31
N LYS A 334 4.14 17.14 8.87
CA LYS A 334 4.82 17.86 7.78
C LYS A 334 6.36 17.81 7.85
N ALA A 335 6.91 18.02 9.05
CA ALA A 335 8.35 18.04 9.26
C ALA A 335 8.99 16.67 8.98
N TRP A 336 8.36 15.60 9.50
CA TRP A 336 8.79 14.24 9.25
C TRP A 336 8.72 13.90 7.76
N PHE A 337 7.60 14.18 7.11
CA PHE A 337 7.42 13.89 5.68
C PHE A 337 8.50 14.57 4.82
N ALA A 338 8.76 15.86 5.08
CA ALA A 338 9.80 16.60 4.37
C ALA A 338 11.20 16.02 4.62
N ALA A 339 11.50 15.61 5.86
CA ALA A 339 12.77 15.00 6.21
C ALA A 339 12.92 13.59 5.62
N LEU A 340 11.84 12.81 5.54
CA LEU A 340 11.79 11.49 4.93
C LEU A 340 12.13 11.54 3.44
N LEU A 341 11.63 12.53 2.71
CA LEU A 341 11.98 12.70 1.29
C LEU A 341 13.41 13.21 1.08
N ALA A 342 13.90 14.09 1.96
CA ALA A 342 15.25 14.64 1.86
C ALA A 342 16.34 13.63 2.29
N MET A 343 16.04 12.77 3.27
CA MET A 343 16.98 11.84 3.89
C MET A 343 16.34 10.47 4.20
N PRO A 344 15.83 9.75 3.17
CA PRO A 344 15.04 8.54 3.39
C PRO A 344 15.80 7.44 4.14
N GLY A 345 17.10 7.28 3.91
CA GLY A 345 17.92 6.28 4.61
C GLY A 345 18.20 6.59 6.10
N VAL A 346 17.97 7.83 6.54
CA VAL A 346 18.20 8.27 7.92
C VAL A 346 16.88 8.31 8.70
N VAL A 347 15.84 8.87 8.07
CA VAL A 347 14.55 9.14 8.72
C VAL A 347 13.58 7.99 8.52
N GLY A 348 13.60 7.32 7.37
CA GLY A 348 12.69 6.20 7.09
C GLY A 348 12.86 5.05 8.07
N TYR A 349 11.78 4.37 8.42
CA TYR A 349 11.87 3.13 9.19
C TYR A 349 12.31 2.00 8.26
N PRO A 350 13.26 1.14 8.66
CA PRO A 350 13.52 -0.08 7.92
C PRO A 350 12.27 -0.94 7.98
N THR A 351 11.88 -1.57 6.87
CA THR A 351 10.95 -2.69 6.94
C THR A 351 11.53 -3.71 7.93
N PRO A 352 10.75 -4.25 8.88
CA PRO A 352 11.24 -5.28 9.78
C PRO A 352 11.91 -6.38 8.96
N ALA A 353 13.24 -6.47 9.04
CA ALA A 353 13.99 -7.51 8.38
C ALA A 353 13.76 -8.80 9.17
N HIS A 354 12.74 -9.56 8.81
CA HIS A 354 12.67 -10.95 9.23
C HIS A 354 13.60 -11.74 8.32
N LEU A 355 14.82 -11.96 8.83
CA LEU A 355 15.91 -12.82 8.37
C LEU A 355 15.64 -13.48 7.01
N ALA A 356 16.25 -12.91 5.96
CA ALA A 356 16.69 -13.74 4.84
C ALA A 356 17.68 -14.74 5.44
N SER A 357 17.29 -16.02 5.51
CA SER A 357 18.25 -17.08 5.78
C SER A 357 19.33 -16.98 4.71
N THR A 358 20.54 -16.70 5.17
CA THR A 358 21.79 -16.85 4.45
C THR A 358 21.85 -18.24 3.84
N ASP A 359 21.77 -18.32 2.52
CA ASP A 359 22.38 -19.36 1.69
C ASP A 359 22.45 -18.82 0.25
N ASP A 360 23.40 -17.91 0.03
CA ASP A 360 23.91 -17.62 -1.30
C ASP A 360 25.42 -17.40 -1.18
N ALA A 361 26.10 -18.49 -0.81
CA ALA A 361 27.51 -18.68 -1.04
C ALA A 361 27.67 -19.90 -1.94
N SER A 362 28.39 -19.71 -3.04
CA SER A 362 28.83 -20.69 -4.05
C SER A 362 27.87 -21.01 -5.20
N CYS A 363 28.06 -20.27 -6.30
CA CYS A 363 28.32 -20.90 -7.60
C CYS A 363 29.10 -19.94 -8.50
N SER A 364 30.40 -19.88 -8.25
CA SER A 364 31.40 -19.57 -9.26
C SER A 364 31.89 -20.89 -9.83
N HIS A 365 31.51 -21.19 -11.07
CA HIS A 365 32.35 -21.79 -12.12
C HIS A 365 31.64 -21.78 -13.47
#